data_AF-A0A1G9YCS6-F1
#
_entry.id   AF-A0A1G9YCS6-F1
#
_cell.length_a   1.000
_cell.length_b   1.000
_cell.length_c   1.000
_cell.angle_alpha   90.00
_cell.angle_beta   90.00
_cell.angle_gamma   90.00
#
_symmetry.space_group_name_H-M   'P 1'
#
loop_
_entity.id
_entity.type
_entity.pdbx_description
1 polymer ?
#
loop_
_entity_poly.entity_id
_entity_poly.type
_entity_poly.pdbx_seq_one_letter_code
_entity_poly.pdbx_strand_id
1 'polypeptide(L)'
;MTRLSDLENDPAFQQAVLALRGAASTLSGRAVTADEARFLVGIALTTFAHAGGLSEPSLSRLARFSETVEQDAVVATLTRH
;
A
#
# COMPACT_ATOMS: atom_id res chain seq x y z
N MET A 1 -7.09 -23.38 7.26
CA MET A 1 -7.51 -21.96 7.35
C MET A 1 -6.36 -21.17 7.97
N THR A 2 -5.30 -20.89 7.21
CA THR A 2 -4.08 -20.26 7.76
C THR A 2 -3.51 -19.17 6.85
N ARG A 3 -3.54 -19.34 5.52
CA ARG A 3 -2.93 -18.37 4.58
C ARG A 3 -3.45 -16.92 4.65
N LEU A 4 -4.74 -16.68 4.93
CA LEU A 4 -5.28 -15.33 5.00
C LEU A 4 -4.95 -14.66 6.33
N SER A 5 -5.12 -15.39 7.43
CA SER A 5 -4.78 -14.91 8.77
C SER A 5 -3.27 -14.67 8.93
N ASP A 6 -2.43 -15.51 8.31
CA ASP A 6 -0.97 -15.30 8.27
C ASP A 6 -0.62 -14.02 7.49
N LEU A 7 -1.28 -13.78 6.35
CA LEU A 7 -1.12 -12.56 5.57
C LEU A 7 -1.61 -11.32 6.33
N GLU A 8 -2.75 -11.41 7.01
CA GLU A 8 -3.30 -10.32 7.81
C GLU A 8 -2.40 -9.96 8.99
N ASN A 9 -1.65 -10.92 9.54
CA ASN A 9 -0.69 -10.64 10.60
C ASN A 9 0.67 -10.17 10.08
N ASP A 10 0.89 -10.16 8.76
CA ASP A 10 2.13 -9.70 8.15
C ASP A 10 2.28 -8.17 8.31
N PRO A 11 3.41 -7.67 8.86
CA PRO A 11 3.63 -6.24 9.02
C PRO A 11 3.60 -5.45 7.72
N ALA A 12 4.15 -5.99 6.63
CA ALA A 12 4.16 -5.33 5.32
C ALA A 12 2.74 -5.25 4.74
N PHE A 13 1.91 -6.28 4.96
CA PHE A 13 0.50 -6.23 4.61
C PHE A 13 -0.25 -5.13 5.38
N GLN A 14 -0.04 -5.02 6.69
CA GLN A 14 -0.66 -3.94 7.49
C GLN A 14 -0.20 -2.55 7.04
N GLN A 15 1.07 -2.37 6.68
CA GLN A 15 1.57 -1.11 6.11
C GLN A 15 0.91 -0.78 4.76
N ALA A 16 0.74 -1.79 3.88
CA ALA A 16 0.04 -1.61 2.62
C ALA A 16 -1.43 -1.19 2.83
N VAL A 17 -2.11 -1.77 3.83
CA VAL A 17 -3.48 -1.40 4.20
C VAL A 17 -3.55 0.05 4.66
N LEU A 18 -2.62 0.50 5.51
CA LEU A 18 -2.57 1.89 5.98
C LEU A 18 -2.33 2.87 4.83
N ALA A 19 -1.34 2.57 3.98
CA ALA A 19 -1.02 3.40 2.82
C ALA A 19 -2.21 3.49 1.85
N LEU A 20 -2.84 2.35 1.52
CA LEU A 20 -3.97 2.32 0.62
C LEU A 20 -5.20 3.02 1.19
N ARG A 21 -5.44 2.90 2.51
CA ARG A 21 -6.52 3.62 3.18
C ARG A 21 -6.35 5.14 3.04
N GLY A 22 -5.13 5.65 3.25
CA GLY A 22 -4.82 7.07 3.06
C GLY A 22 -5.07 7.51 1.62
N ALA A 23 -4.44 6.83 0.67
CA ALA A 23 -4.57 7.16 -0.76
C ALA A 23 -6.02 7.08 -1.26
N ALA A 24 -6.74 6.01 -0.92
CA ALA A 24 -8.13 5.81 -1.33
C ALA A 24 -9.06 6.83 -0.67
N SER A 25 -8.79 7.26 0.57
CA SER A 25 -9.57 8.31 1.22
C SER A 25 -9.39 9.65 0.52
N THR A 26 -8.14 10.00 0.19
CA THR A 26 -7.83 11.23 -0.56
C THR A 26 -8.50 11.23 -1.94
N LEU A 27 -8.43 10.12 -2.67
CA LEU A 27 -9.02 10.03 -4.02
C LEU A 27 -10.55 10.02 -4.01
N SER A 28 -11.15 9.33 -3.05
CA SER A 28 -12.61 9.20 -2.98
C SER A 28 -13.31 10.39 -2.31
N GLY A 29 -12.56 11.28 -1.65
CA GLY A 29 -13.11 12.40 -0.88
C GLY A 29 -13.90 11.96 0.36
N ARG A 30 -13.83 10.69 0.75
CA ARG A 30 -14.47 10.15 1.95
C ARG A 30 -13.49 9.36 2.80
N ALA A 31 -13.81 9.21 4.08
CA ALA A 31 -13.07 8.29 4.93
C ALA A 31 -13.28 6.84 4.46
N VAL A 32 -12.18 6.18 4.06
CA VAL A 32 -12.15 4.74 3.78
C VAL A 32 -11.87 4.01 5.10
N THR A 33 -12.60 2.93 5.33
CA THR A 33 -12.44 2.09 6.53
C THR A 33 -11.23 1.15 6.40
N ALA A 34 -10.78 0.59 7.52
CA ALA A 34 -9.70 -0.38 7.51
C ALA A 34 -10.07 -1.65 6.73
N ASP A 35 -11.33 -2.11 6.84
CA ASP A 35 -11.78 -3.33 6.17
C ASP A 35 -11.94 -3.14 4.67
N GLU A 36 -12.43 -1.96 4.22
CA GLU A 36 -12.42 -1.61 2.80
C GLU A 36 -11.00 -1.58 2.23
N ALA A 37 -10.05 -0.99 2.96
CA ALA A 37 -8.65 -0.96 2.54
C ALA A 37 -8.03 -2.37 2.49
N ARG A 38 -8.31 -3.24 3.48
CA ARG A 38 -7.88 -4.65 3.47
C ARG A 38 -8.40 -5.39 2.25
N PHE A 39 -9.68 -5.21 1.94
CA PHE A 39 -10.30 -5.83 0.77
C PHE A 39 -9.61 -5.38 -0.53
N LEU A 40 -9.35 -4.07 -0.67
CA LEU A 40 -8.67 -3.54 -1.86
C LEU A 40 -7.22 -4.01 -1.97
N VAL A 41 -6.46 -4.08 -0.86
CA VAL A 41 -5.11 -4.65 -0.86
C VAL A 41 -5.15 -6.13 -1.27
N GLY A 42 -6.12 -6.89 -0.76
CA GLY A 42 -6.33 -8.29 -1.12
C GLY A 42 -6.58 -8.48 -2.62
N ILE A 43 -7.43 -7.64 -3.23
CA ILE A 43 -7.66 -7.63 -4.68
C ILE A 43 -6.38 -7.31 -5.43
N ALA A 44 -5.66 -6.27 -5.03
CA ALA A 44 -4.42 -5.85 -5.68
C ALA A 44 -3.36 -6.96 -5.66
N LEU A 45 -3.14 -7.58 -4.49
CA LEU A 45 -2.18 -8.68 -4.33
C LEU A 45 -2.55 -9.90 -5.16
N THR A 46 -3.83 -10.29 -5.13
CA THR A 46 -4.33 -11.43 -5.91
C THR A 46 -4.14 -11.18 -7.41
N THR A 47 -4.46 -9.97 -7.86
CA THR A 47 -4.29 -9.56 -9.26
C THR A 47 -2.82 -9.58 -9.68
N PHE A 48 -1.93 -9.02 -8.85
CA PHE A 48 -0.48 -9.06 -9.10
C PHE A 48 0.06 -10.48 -9.12
N ALA A 49 -0.32 -11.33 -8.15
CA ALA A 49 0.11 -12.71 -8.09
C ALA A 49 -0.31 -13.50 -9.34
N HIS A 50 -1.55 -13.31 -9.82
CA HIS A 50 -2.01 -13.93 -11.07
C HIS A 50 -1.28 -13.43 -12.31
N ALA A 51 -0.79 -12.19 -12.31
CA ALA A 51 0.02 -11.64 -13.40
C ALA A 51 1.50 -12.09 -13.36
N GLY A 52 1.89 -12.93 -12.40
CA GLY A 52 3.28 -13.39 -12.22
C GLY A 52 4.10 -12.56 -11.23
N GLY A 53 3.45 -11.66 -10.47
CA GLY A 53 4.08 -10.83 -9.45
C GLY A 53 4.93 -9.69 -10.03
N LEU A 54 5.80 -9.14 -9.18
CA LEU A 54 6.79 -8.14 -9.59
C LEU A 54 8.09 -8.86 -9.97
N SER A 55 8.60 -8.58 -11.17
CA SER A 55 9.91 -9.04 -11.59
C SER A 55 11.03 -8.19 -10.96
N GLU A 56 12.23 -8.75 -10.86
CA GLU A 56 13.42 -8.07 -10.32
C GLU A 56 13.65 -6.67 -10.93
N PRO A 57 13.52 -6.47 -12.26
CA PRO A 57 13.66 -5.14 -12.85
C PRO A 57 12.58 -4.14 -12.38
N SER A 58 11.35 -4.62 -12.16
CA SER A 58 10.26 -3.78 -11.67
C SER A 58 10.47 -3.37 -10.22
N LEU A 59 10.95 -4.30 -9.38
CA LEU A 59 11.32 -4.02 -7.99
C LEU A 59 12.45 -2.98 -7.92
N SER A 60 13.50 -3.15 -8.71
CA SER A 60 14.62 -2.19 -8.77
C SER A 60 14.17 -0.78 -9.18
N ARG A 61 13.22 -0.65 -10.11
CA ARG A 61 12.66 0.65 -10.49
C ARG A 61 11.81 1.27 -9.38
N LEU A 62 11.00 0.46 -8.70
CA LEU A 62 10.17 0.92 -7.57
C LEU A 62 11.03 1.36 -6.38
N ALA A 63 12.12 0.66 -6.09
CA ALA A 63 13.04 0.99 -5.00
C ALA A 63 13.58 2.42 -5.09
N ARG A 64 13.82 2.94 -6.31
CA ARG A 64 14.28 4.32 -6.54
C ARG A 64 13.31 5.38 -6.03
N PHE A 65 12.01 5.06 -6.00
CA PHE A 65 10.98 5.96 -5.45
C PHE A 65 10.89 5.86 -3.92
N SER A 66 11.36 4.77 -3.32
CA SER A 66 11.44 4.62 -1.87
C SER A 66 12.61 5.42 -1.28
N GLU A 67 13.73 5.52 -2.00
CA GLU A 67 14.90 6.30 -1.58
C GLU A 67 14.65 7.81 -1.57
N THR A 68 13.62 8.28 -2.30
CA THR A 68 13.29 9.72 -2.40
C THR A 68 12.40 10.22 -1.27
N VAL A 69 11.90 9.34 -0.41
CA VAL A 69 11.02 9.72 0.71
C VAL A 69 11.87 9.88 1.96
N GLU A 70 12.59 11.00 2.08
CA GLU A 70 13.02 11.47 3.39
C GLU A 70 11.75 11.68 4.24
N GLN A 71 11.67 10.97 5.36
CA GLN A 71 10.48 10.91 6.22
C GLN A 71 9.98 12.29 6.71
N ASP A 72 10.83 13.32 6.64
CA ASP A 72 10.50 14.70 7.05
C ASP A 72 9.94 15.58 5.91
N ALA A 73 10.17 15.23 4.64
CA ALA A 73 9.80 16.11 3.53
C ALA A 73 8.30 16.07 3.22
N VAL A 74 7.66 14.91 3.35
CA VAL A 74 6.26 14.72 2.89
C VAL A 74 5.23 15.42 3.79
N VAL A 75 5.49 15.51 5.10
CA VAL A 75 4.59 16.19 6.03
C VAL A 75 4.62 17.70 5.81
N ALA A 76 5.79 18.28 5.57
CA ALA A 76 5.95 19.72 5.36
C ALA A 76 5.27 20.23 4.07
N THR A 77 5.20 19.41 3.02
CA THR A 77 4.53 19.79 1.76
C THR A 77 3.01 19.67 1.83
N LEU A 78 2.48 18.74 2.63
CA LEU A 78 1.02 18.50 2.73
C LEU A 78 0.30 19.49 3.66
N THR A 79 0.99 20.13 4.60
CA THR A 79 0.41 21.13 5.51
C THR A 79 0.55 22.58 5.04
N ARG A 80 1.06 22.80 3.82
CA ARG A 80 1.28 24.15 3.27
C ARG A 80 0.14 24.58 2.36
N HIS A 81 -1.10 24.54 2.83
CA HIS A 81 -2.25 25.21 2.20
C HIS A 81 -3.25 25.68 3.25
#